data_AF-A0A353S6Y2-F1
#
_entry.id   AF-A0A353S6Y2-F1
#
_cell.length_a   1.000
_cell.length_b   1.000
_cell.length_c   1.000
_cell.angle_alpha   90.00
_cell.angle_beta   90.00
_cell.angle_gamma   90.00
#
_symmetry.space_group_name_H-M   'P 1'
#
loop_
_entity.id
_entity.type
_entity.pdbx_description
1 polymer ?
#
loop_
_entity_poly.entity_id
_entity_poly.type
_entity_poly.pdbx_seq_one_letter_code
_entity_poly.pdbx_strand_id
1 'polypeptide(L)'
;MRTDKNSDRKNGSRTIFDSVGKYVAENFLPLISFVVMFVLASLLAFFRIATTNTISSYNIDDYEVGQISDVTIKANKSLPADYDNPVSVQKGEKVIRKGFPITEEGYAKLKRMAESSAYIDYRAFADSVLYLMMLGVLYFFLFSRTCLGKKPSGKEMITENLFFVFTYAVAVLGMKTVLFSSPYALGVILPVAFCSFLMAILFGQLDALYFALHAAFGVLNASGYLLVPFLYTLCISLSAARIVHKIERRIDIVFASLLQGVLSAVFLTVFKIIFNDSFAEGMLSLAGVAFNGFLSGILCLGFLTPLEYVLNSASVFRLMDLSDLNNPIMKKMLVTASGTYNHSMMVASLAEAACREIGANSLVARVGGYFHDIGKMDNPEY
;
A
#
# COMPACT_ATOMS: atom_id res chain seq x y z
N MET A 1 -46.44 -29.63 13.72
CA MET A 1 -45.09 -29.73 13.10
C MET A 1 -44.60 -28.39 12.52
N ARG A 2 -44.88 -27.24 13.17
CA ARG A 2 -44.55 -25.90 12.64
C ARG A 2 -43.96 -24.93 13.70
N THR A 3 -43.50 -25.45 14.84
CA THR A 3 -43.06 -24.66 16.00
C THR A 3 -41.55 -24.70 16.29
N ASP A 4 -40.78 -25.64 15.72
CA ASP A 4 -39.33 -25.75 16.02
C ASP A 4 -38.38 -24.92 15.15
N LYS A 5 -38.84 -24.31 14.04
CA LYS A 5 -37.93 -23.52 13.18
C LYS A 5 -37.58 -22.13 13.72
N ASN A 6 -38.30 -21.63 14.74
CA ASN A 6 -38.10 -20.28 15.29
C ASN A 6 -37.20 -20.24 16.53
N SER A 7 -37.05 -21.34 17.27
CA SER A 7 -36.12 -21.44 18.41
C SER A 7 -34.67 -21.57 17.94
N ASP A 8 -34.41 -22.37 16.90
CA ASP A 8 -33.06 -22.56 16.33
C ASP A 8 -32.53 -21.29 15.64
N ARG A 9 -33.40 -20.50 14.97
CA ARG A 9 -33.00 -19.21 14.39
C ARG A 9 -32.64 -18.16 15.45
N LYS A 10 -33.31 -18.15 16.59
CA LYS A 10 -33.00 -17.22 17.71
C LYS A 10 -31.70 -17.61 18.43
N ASN A 11 -31.41 -18.91 18.55
CA ASN A 11 -30.15 -19.39 19.12
C ASN A 11 -28.96 -19.15 18.17
N GLY A 12 -29.12 -19.38 16.87
CA GLY A 12 -28.08 -19.10 15.87
C GLY A 12 -27.76 -17.60 15.71
N SER A 13 -28.75 -16.73 15.87
CA SER A 13 -28.51 -15.27 15.85
C SER A 13 -27.76 -14.80 17.10
N ARG A 14 -28.11 -15.29 18.30
CA ARG A 14 -27.38 -14.95 19.54
C ARG A 14 -25.92 -15.40 19.51
N THR A 15 -25.64 -16.60 19.01
CA THR A 15 -24.25 -17.09 18.90
C THR A 15 -23.41 -16.29 17.90
N ILE A 16 -24.00 -15.79 16.80
CA ILE A 16 -23.32 -14.89 15.87
C ILE A 16 -23.05 -13.53 16.52
N PHE A 17 -24.03 -12.92 17.17
CA PHE A 17 -23.84 -11.62 17.84
C PHE A 17 -22.81 -11.70 18.97
N ASP A 18 -22.80 -12.78 19.75
CA ASP A 18 -21.82 -13.01 20.81
C ASP A 18 -20.42 -13.28 20.23
N SER A 19 -20.33 -14.01 19.11
CA SER A 19 -19.09 -14.22 18.37
C SER A 19 -18.52 -12.93 17.79
N VAL A 20 -19.38 -12.08 17.22
CA VAL A 20 -18.99 -10.77 16.69
C VAL A 20 -18.56 -9.85 17.83
N GLY A 21 -19.31 -9.84 18.94
CA GLY A 21 -18.95 -9.06 20.14
C GLY A 21 -17.59 -9.44 20.71
N LYS A 22 -17.28 -10.74 20.81
CA LYS A 22 -15.95 -11.22 21.22
C LYS A 22 -14.85 -10.83 20.23
N TYR A 23 -15.10 -10.98 18.93
CA TYR A 23 -14.12 -10.57 17.92
C TYR A 23 -13.82 -9.08 17.96
N VAL A 24 -14.85 -8.24 18.11
CA VAL A 24 -14.72 -6.78 18.24
C VAL A 24 -13.97 -6.42 19.53
N ALA A 25 -14.26 -7.08 20.65
CA ALA A 25 -13.54 -6.85 21.90
C ALA A 25 -12.05 -7.25 21.79
N GLU A 26 -11.74 -8.37 21.14
CA GLU A 26 -10.37 -8.84 20.95
C GLU A 26 -9.58 -8.02 19.92
N ASN A 27 -10.24 -7.43 18.92
CA ASN A 27 -9.61 -6.72 17.80
C ASN A 27 -10.04 -5.25 17.72
N PHE A 28 -10.37 -4.64 18.86
CA PHE A 28 -10.89 -3.28 18.91
C PHE A 28 -9.94 -2.25 18.27
N LEU A 29 -8.65 -2.32 18.62
CA LEU A 29 -7.65 -1.36 18.12
C LEU A 29 -7.38 -1.51 16.61
N PRO A 30 -7.21 -2.73 16.06
CA PRO A 30 -7.18 -2.95 14.60
C PRO A 30 -8.46 -2.51 13.88
N LEU A 31 -9.63 -2.70 14.48
CA LEU A 31 -10.89 -2.28 13.86
C LEU A 31 -11.00 -0.76 13.80
N ILE A 32 -10.59 -0.06 14.87
CA ILE A 32 -10.50 1.40 14.86
C ILE A 32 -9.50 1.87 13.80
N SER A 33 -8.32 1.25 13.71
CA SER A 33 -7.31 1.65 12.71
C SER A 33 -7.85 1.48 11.28
N PHE A 34 -8.62 0.42 11.03
CA PHE A 34 -9.30 0.21 9.76
C PHE A 34 -10.35 1.30 9.47
N VAL A 35 -11.19 1.65 10.45
CA VAL A 35 -12.18 2.74 10.29
C VAL A 35 -11.49 4.07 10.01
N VAL A 36 -10.40 4.37 10.72
CA VAL A 36 -9.59 5.57 10.49
C VAL A 36 -8.98 5.54 9.08
N MET A 37 -8.43 4.42 8.64
CA MET A 37 -7.92 4.23 7.28
C MET A 37 -9.01 4.51 6.24
N PHE A 38 -10.20 3.93 6.42
CA PHE A 38 -11.32 4.10 5.50
C PHE A 38 -11.77 5.56 5.40
N VAL A 39 -11.86 6.26 6.53
CA VAL A 39 -12.21 7.68 6.58
C VAL A 39 -11.13 8.53 5.89
N LEU A 40 -9.84 8.29 6.17
CA LEU A 40 -8.74 9.02 5.54
C LEU A 40 -8.69 8.79 4.04
N ALA A 41 -8.83 7.55 3.58
CA ALA A 41 -8.89 7.22 2.15
C ALA A 41 -10.11 7.87 1.48
N SER A 42 -11.26 7.89 2.14
CA SER A 42 -12.46 8.58 1.64
C SER A 42 -12.27 10.09 1.55
N LEU A 43 -11.63 10.72 2.55
CA LEU A 43 -11.30 12.15 2.51
C LEU A 43 -10.33 12.48 1.37
N LEU A 44 -9.33 11.63 1.14
CA LEU A 44 -8.40 11.76 0.01
C LEU A 44 -9.12 11.56 -1.33
N ALA A 45 -10.05 10.60 -1.42
CA ALA A 45 -10.89 10.40 -2.61
C ALA A 45 -11.77 11.63 -2.88
N PHE A 46 -12.36 12.21 -1.84
CA PHE A 46 -13.12 13.45 -1.93
C PHE A 46 -12.24 14.58 -2.44
N PHE A 47 -11.06 14.78 -1.85
CA PHE A 47 -10.09 15.79 -2.27
C PHE A 47 -9.69 15.61 -3.75
N ARG A 48 -9.42 14.38 -4.17
CA ARG A 48 -9.13 14.04 -5.57
C ARG A 48 -10.24 14.52 -6.49
N ILE A 49 -11.50 14.22 -6.17
CA ILE A 49 -12.66 14.49 -7.02
C ILE A 49 -13.00 15.98 -7.02
N ALA A 50 -13.01 16.62 -5.85
CA ALA A 50 -13.27 18.04 -5.70
C ALA A 50 -12.25 18.90 -6.47
N THR A 51 -10.99 18.45 -6.57
CA THR A 51 -9.94 19.19 -7.29
C THR A 51 -9.84 18.82 -8.78
N THR A 52 -10.47 17.74 -9.25
CA THR A 52 -10.44 17.34 -10.68
C THR A 52 -11.20 18.31 -11.58
N ASN A 53 -12.24 18.97 -11.06
CA ASN A 53 -13.08 19.91 -11.82
C ASN A 53 -12.74 21.39 -11.58
N THR A 54 -11.81 21.68 -10.67
CA THR A 54 -11.51 23.05 -10.18
C THR A 54 -10.26 23.62 -10.85
N ILE A 55 -9.43 22.77 -11.47
CA ILE A 55 -8.29 23.21 -12.24
C ILE A 55 -8.70 23.17 -13.72
N SER A 56 -9.40 24.20 -14.17
CA SER A 56 -9.14 24.65 -15.54
C SER A 56 -7.65 25.00 -15.54
N SER A 57 -6.84 24.25 -16.29
CA SER A 57 -5.38 24.36 -16.34
C SER A 57 -4.89 25.66 -17.02
N TYR A 58 -5.72 26.69 -16.99
CA TYR A 58 -5.54 27.90 -17.75
C TYR A 58 -6.12 29.06 -16.94
N ASN A 59 -5.32 30.12 -16.78
CA ASN A 59 -5.85 31.38 -16.26
C ASN A 59 -6.62 32.05 -17.40
N ILE A 60 -7.82 32.56 -17.13
CA ILE A 60 -8.62 33.24 -18.15
C ILE A 60 -7.91 34.49 -18.68
N ASP A 61 -7.04 35.09 -17.85
CA ASP A 61 -6.23 36.26 -18.19
C ASP A 61 -5.15 35.97 -19.24
N ASP A 62 -4.81 34.70 -19.48
CA ASP A 62 -3.78 34.31 -20.46
C ASP A 62 -4.32 34.22 -21.90
N TYR A 63 -5.62 34.47 -22.11
CA TYR A 63 -6.31 34.31 -23.38
C TYR A 63 -7.00 35.60 -23.81
N GLU A 64 -6.69 36.06 -25.02
CA GLU A 64 -7.37 37.20 -25.63
C GLU A 64 -8.08 36.80 -26.93
N VAL A 65 -9.18 37.50 -27.25
CA VAL A 65 -9.89 37.31 -28.52
C VAL A 65 -8.94 37.67 -29.68
N GLY A 66 -8.78 36.75 -30.63
CA GLY A 66 -7.88 36.91 -31.78
C GLY A 66 -6.45 36.37 -31.57
N GLN A 67 -6.05 36.01 -30.34
CA GLN A 67 -4.76 35.35 -30.07
C GLN A 67 -4.73 33.96 -30.70
N ILE A 68 -3.58 33.56 -31.27
CA ILE A 68 -3.38 32.20 -31.77
C ILE A 68 -3.16 31.28 -30.58
N SER A 69 -4.07 30.32 -30.39
CA SER A 69 -3.97 29.37 -29.28
C SER A 69 -2.77 28.43 -29.46
N ASP A 70 -1.94 28.31 -28.43
CA ASP A 70 -0.81 27.37 -28.34
C ASP A 70 -1.25 25.98 -27.86
N VAL A 71 -2.43 25.89 -27.24
CA VAL A 71 -3.05 24.68 -26.72
C VAL A 71 -4.41 24.36 -27.37
N THR A 72 -4.88 23.13 -27.22
CA THR A 72 -6.25 22.73 -27.59
C THR A 72 -7.02 22.42 -26.32
N ILE A 73 -8.03 23.24 -25.98
CA ILE A 73 -8.86 23.02 -24.79
C ILE A 73 -10.16 22.38 -25.22
N LYS A 74 -10.46 21.23 -24.62
CA LYS A 74 -11.74 20.56 -24.76
C LYS A 74 -12.60 20.86 -23.54
N ALA A 75 -13.89 21.02 -23.77
CA ALA A 75 -14.86 21.16 -22.71
C ALA A 75 -14.99 19.86 -21.92
N ASN A 76 -14.71 19.92 -20.62
CA ASN A 76 -14.81 18.76 -19.74
C ASN A 76 -16.25 18.49 -19.29
N LYS A 77 -17.16 19.45 -19.49
CA LYS A 77 -18.58 19.38 -19.11
C LYS A 77 -19.49 20.06 -20.13
N SER A 78 -20.75 19.62 -20.14
CA SER A 78 -21.81 20.33 -20.84
C SER A 78 -22.34 21.45 -19.93
N LEU A 79 -22.38 22.68 -20.44
CA LEU A 79 -22.99 23.83 -19.79
C LEU A 79 -24.17 24.28 -20.68
N PRO A 80 -25.43 24.07 -20.28
CA PRO A 80 -26.58 24.59 -21.03
C PRO A 80 -26.59 26.13 -21.00
N ALA A 81 -27.23 26.78 -21.97
CA ALA A 81 -27.43 28.22 -21.97
C ALA A 81 -28.26 28.64 -20.74
N ASP A 82 -27.91 29.76 -20.13
CA ASP A 82 -28.63 30.36 -18.98
C ASP A 82 -28.90 31.85 -19.27
N TYR A 83 -29.77 32.48 -18.50
CA TYR A 83 -30.20 33.87 -18.70
C TYR A 83 -29.03 34.86 -18.71
N ASP A 84 -28.01 34.63 -17.86
CA ASP A 84 -26.82 35.47 -17.76
C ASP A 84 -25.73 35.13 -18.80
N ASN A 85 -25.83 33.96 -19.46
CA ASN A 85 -24.84 33.49 -20.42
C ASN A 85 -25.54 32.66 -21.53
N PRO A 86 -25.71 33.19 -22.76
CA PRO A 86 -26.45 32.49 -23.82
C PRO A 86 -25.67 31.34 -24.47
N VAL A 87 -24.38 31.17 -24.13
CA VAL A 87 -23.50 30.22 -24.81
C VAL A 87 -23.56 28.84 -24.14
N SER A 88 -23.99 27.83 -24.90
CA SER A 88 -23.95 26.44 -24.46
C SER A 88 -22.61 25.78 -24.79
N VAL A 89 -22.08 24.97 -23.89
CA VAL A 89 -20.90 24.13 -24.09
C VAL A 89 -21.33 22.67 -24.01
N GLN A 90 -20.81 21.79 -24.86
CA GLN A 90 -21.02 20.34 -24.73
C GLN A 90 -19.76 19.62 -24.25
N LYS A 91 -19.93 18.59 -23.41
CA LYS A 91 -18.82 17.73 -22.97
C LYS A 91 -18.13 17.10 -24.19
N GLY A 92 -16.81 17.30 -24.32
CA GLY A 92 -15.99 16.82 -25.42
C GLY A 92 -15.85 17.80 -26.59
N GLU A 93 -16.55 18.92 -26.57
CA GLU A 93 -16.44 19.99 -27.57
C GLU A 93 -15.04 20.61 -27.54
N LYS A 94 -14.41 20.81 -28.70
CA LYS A 94 -13.13 21.52 -28.79
C LYS A 94 -13.41 23.02 -28.76
N VAL A 95 -13.24 23.64 -27.59
CA VAL A 95 -13.54 25.06 -27.36
C VAL A 95 -12.51 25.96 -28.05
N ILE A 96 -11.22 25.62 -27.92
CA ILE A 96 -10.14 26.25 -28.70
C ILE A 96 -9.23 25.18 -29.29
N ARG A 97 -8.63 25.47 -30.43
CA ARG A 97 -7.74 24.57 -31.18
C ARG A 97 -6.37 25.20 -31.34
N LYS A 98 -5.32 24.41 -31.09
CA LYS A 98 -3.93 24.81 -31.30
C LYS A 98 -3.72 25.27 -32.74
N GLY A 99 -3.11 26.44 -32.91
CA GLY A 99 -2.80 27.05 -34.21
C GLY A 99 -3.93 27.82 -34.87
N PHE A 100 -5.08 27.99 -34.19
CA PHE A 100 -6.21 28.80 -34.67
C PHE A 100 -6.43 30.02 -33.76
N PRO A 101 -6.91 31.15 -34.30
CA PRO A 101 -7.26 32.31 -33.50
C PRO A 101 -8.46 32.02 -32.61
N ILE A 102 -8.43 32.52 -31.37
CA ILE A 102 -9.54 32.39 -30.42
C ILE A 102 -10.69 33.26 -30.88
N THR A 103 -11.84 32.64 -31.17
CA THR A 103 -13.08 33.34 -31.54
C THR A 103 -13.76 33.94 -30.32
N GLU A 104 -14.61 34.96 -30.51
CA GLU A 104 -15.44 35.51 -29.42
C GLU A 104 -16.29 34.44 -28.73
N GLU A 105 -16.85 33.51 -29.52
CA GLU A 105 -17.60 32.36 -29.01
C GLU A 105 -16.69 31.43 -28.17
N GLY A 106 -15.47 31.16 -28.65
CA GLY A 106 -14.49 30.35 -27.93
C GLY A 106 -14.09 30.99 -26.59
N TYR A 107 -13.85 32.30 -26.57
CA TYR A 107 -13.54 33.05 -25.35
C TYR A 107 -14.72 33.08 -24.36
N ALA A 108 -15.95 33.29 -24.83
CA ALA A 108 -17.13 33.23 -23.97
C ALA A 108 -17.33 31.84 -23.34
N LYS A 109 -17.07 30.76 -24.08
CA LYS A 109 -17.08 29.39 -23.55
C LYS A 109 -15.98 29.16 -22.52
N LEU A 110 -14.76 29.67 -22.74
CA LEU A 110 -13.66 29.61 -21.77
C LEU A 110 -14.01 30.37 -20.49
N LYS A 111 -14.54 31.59 -20.61
CA LYS A 111 -14.95 32.42 -19.47
C LYS A 111 -16.04 31.75 -18.65
N ARG A 112 -17.05 31.18 -19.30
CA ARG A 112 -18.10 30.41 -18.64
C ARG A 112 -17.57 29.14 -17.94
N MET A 113 -16.59 28.48 -18.56
CA MET A 113 -15.91 27.34 -17.94
C MET A 113 -15.07 27.75 -16.73
N ALA A 114 -14.47 28.95 -16.73
CA ALA A 114 -13.71 29.51 -15.62
C ALA A 114 -14.60 30.02 -14.46
N GLU A 115 -15.74 30.64 -14.77
CA GLU A 115 -16.69 31.19 -13.79
C GLU A 115 -17.58 30.13 -13.13
N SER A 116 -17.68 28.96 -13.75
CA SER A 116 -18.53 27.90 -13.22
C SER A 116 -18.06 27.40 -11.84
N SER A 117 -18.93 27.51 -10.84
CA SER A 117 -18.69 27.05 -9.46
C SER A 117 -18.16 25.61 -9.41
N ALA A 118 -17.25 25.34 -8.48
CA ALA A 118 -16.69 24.02 -8.21
C ALA A 118 -17.80 22.96 -8.09
N TYR A 119 -18.02 22.19 -9.14
CA TYR A 119 -19.00 21.10 -9.15
C TYR A 119 -18.33 19.84 -8.63
N ILE A 120 -18.75 19.42 -7.44
CA ILE A 120 -18.35 18.14 -6.87
C ILE A 120 -19.24 17.07 -7.51
N ASP A 121 -18.63 16.16 -8.25
CA ASP A 121 -19.33 14.99 -8.77
C ASP A 121 -19.59 14.00 -7.61
N TYR A 122 -20.74 14.17 -6.95
CA TYR A 122 -21.17 13.32 -5.85
C TYR A 122 -21.29 11.84 -6.24
N ARG A 123 -21.59 11.54 -7.52
CA ARG A 123 -21.64 10.17 -8.02
C ARG A 123 -20.24 9.57 -8.09
N ALA A 124 -19.28 10.29 -8.68
CA ALA A 124 -17.89 9.83 -8.71
C ALA A 124 -17.32 9.63 -7.29
N PHE A 125 -17.75 10.45 -6.33
CA PHE A 125 -17.37 10.28 -4.92
C PHE A 125 -18.01 9.03 -4.31
N ALA A 126 -19.30 8.83 -4.49
CA ALA A 126 -20.01 7.64 -4.04
C ALA A 126 -19.40 6.36 -4.64
N ASP A 127 -19.09 6.35 -5.94
CA ASP A 127 -18.46 5.22 -6.62
C ASP A 127 -17.08 4.89 -6.00
N SER A 128 -16.30 5.91 -5.64
CA SER A 128 -15.01 5.75 -4.98
C SER A 128 -15.15 5.20 -3.56
N VAL A 129 -16.14 5.66 -2.79
CA VAL A 129 -16.40 5.18 -1.42
C VAL A 129 -16.92 3.74 -1.44
N LEU A 130 -17.83 3.40 -2.36
CA LEU A 130 -18.30 2.03 -2.56
C LEU A 130 -17.16 1.09 -2.96
N TYR A 131 -16.25 1.54 -3.81
CA TYR A 131 -15.05 0.79 -4.17
C TYR A 131 -14.14 0.56 -2.95
N LEU A 132 -13.89 1.59 -2.12
CA LEU A 132 -13.12 1.43 -0.88
C LEU A 132 -13.81 0.49 0.11
N MET A 133 -15.14 0.47 0.16
CA MET A 133 -15.89 -0.45 1.00
C MET A 133 -15.72 -1.90 0.53
N MET A 134 -15.82 -2.13 -0.78
CA MET A 134 -15.51 -3.43 -1.40
C MET A 134 -14.08 -3.87 -1.08
N LEU A 135 -13.12 -2.95 -1.18
CA LEU A 135 -11.72 -3.21 -0.87
C LEU A 135 -11.52 -3.55 0.62
N GLY A 136 -12.27 -2.91 1.50
CA GLY A 136 -12.34 -3.22 2.92
C GLY A 136 -12.83 -4.65 3.21
N VAL A 137 -13.85 -5.11 2.48
CA VAL A 137 -14.31 -6.51 2.57
C VAL A 137 -13.23 -7.47 2.12
N LEU A 138 -12.53 -7.17 1.01
CA LEU A 138 -11.40 -7.97 0.54
C LEU A 138 -10.27 -8.00 1.57
N TYR A 139 -9.95 -6.86 2.20
CA TYR A 139 -8.95 -6.78 3.26
C TYR A 139 -9.26 -7.74 4.42
N PHE A 140 -10.47 -7.68 5.00
CA PHE A 140 -10.84 -8.58 6.09
C PHE A 140 -10.87 -10.06 5.67
N PHE A 141 -11.19 -10.34 4.40
CA PHE A 141 -11.13 -11.69 3.87
C PHE A 141 -9.69 -12.21 3.77
N LEU A 142 -8.77 -11.42 3.18
CA LEU A 142 -7.36 -11.79 3.04
C LEU A 142 -6.66 -11.93 4.40
N PHE A 143 -6.95 -11.03 5.35
CA PHE A 143 -6.41 -11.09 6.71
C PHE A 143 -7.24 -11.98 7.66
N SER A 144 -8.09 -12.85 7.11
CA SER A 144 -8.81 -13.85 7.91
C SER A 144 -7.89 -15.03 8.25
N ARG A 145 -8.21 -15.73 9.36
CA ARG A 145 -7.50 -16.95 9.78
C ARG A 145 -7.46 -18.02 8.68
N THR A 146 -8.49 -18.08 7.84
CA THR A 146 -8.61 -19.05 6.75
C THR A 146 -7.55 -18.80 5.67
N CYS A 147 -7.31 -17.54 5.31
CA CYS A 147 -6.37 -17.18 4.27
C CYS A 147 -4.92 -17.14 4.78
N LEU A 148 -4.68 -16.52 5.95
CA LEU A 148 -3.34 -16.43 6.52
C LEU A 148 -2.82 -17.74 7.13
N GLY A 149 -3.71 -18.67 7.50
CA GLY A 149 -3.35 -19.88 8.25
C GLY A 149 -2.97 -19.62 9.72
N LYS A 150 -2.81 -18.35 10.12
CA LYS A 150 -2.56 -17.87 11.49
C LYS A 150 -3.64 -16.87 11.92
N LYS A 151 -3.79 -16.63 13.23
CA LYS A 151 -4.56 -15.48 13.72
C LYS A 151 -3.76 -14.20 13.36
N PRO A 152 -4.31 -13.24 12.61
CA PRO A 152 -3.62 -12.00 12.31
C PRO A 152 -3.30 -11.27 13.62
N SER A 153 -2.10 -10.72 13.72
CA SER A 153 -1.75 -9.88 14.87
C SER A 153 -2.40 -8.50 14.72
N GLY A 154 -2.87 -7.90 15.81
CA GLY A 154 -3.39 -6.54 15.74
C GLY A 154 -2.36 -5.53 15.24
N LYS A 155 -1.07 -5.75 15.55
CA LYS A 155 0.04 -4.92 15.07
C LYS A 155 0.24 -5.02 13.55
N GLU A 156 0.16 -6.24 13.02
CA GLU A 156 0.24 -6.53 11.58
C GLU A 156 -0.86 -5.78 10.82
N MET A 157 -2.11 -5.88 11.28
CA MET A 157 -3.24 -5.18 10.70
C MET A 157 -3.08 -3.65 10.74
N ILE A 158 -2.60 -3.10 11.86
CA ILE A 158 -2.38 -1.65 12.00
C ILE A 158 -1.26 -1.17 11.05
N THR A 159 -0.15 -1.90 10.95
CA THR A 159 0.96 -1.55 10.05
C THR A 159 0.52 -1.61 8.59
N GLU A 160 -0.26 -2.64 8.21
CA GLU A 160 -0.83 -2.75 6.88
C GLU A 160 -1.72 -1.53 6.55
N ASN A 161 -2.68 -1.20 7.42
CA ASN A 161 -3.57 -0.06 7.23
C ASN A 161 -2.79 1.25 7.09
N LEU A 162 -1.74 1.45 7.90
CA LEU A 162 -0.88 2.64 7.83
C LEU A 162 -0.15 2.73 6.48
N PHE A 163 0.44 1.63 6.01
CA PHE A 163 1.12 1.59 4.73
C PHE A 163 0.15 1.75 3.56
N PHE A 164 -1.05 1.19 3.66
CA PHE A 164 -2.11 1.40 2.67
C PHE A 164 -2.48 2.89 2.56
N VAL A 165 -2.78 3.56 3.67
CA VAL A 165 -3.09 5.01 3.67
C VAL A 165 -1.93 5.80 3.08
N PHE A 166 -0.69 5.48 3.49
CA PHE A 166 0.50 6.17 2.99
C PHE A 166 0.63 6.04 1.47
N THR A 167 0.55 4.81 0.93
CA THR A 167 0.58 4.58 -0.52
C THR A 167 -0.59 5.25 -1.23
N TYR A 168 -1.82 5.15 -0.69
CA TYR A 168 -3.02 5.77 -1.27
C TYR A 168 -2.90 7.30 -1.33
N ALA A 169 -2.41 7.93 -0.26
CA ALA A 169 -2.18 9.36 -0.19
C ALA A 169 -1.13 9.81 -1.22
N VAL A 170 0.00 9.11 -1.31
CA VAL A 170 1.03 9.42 -2.31
C VAL A 170 0.49 9.27 -3.73
N ALA A 171 -0.35 8.26 -4.00
CA ALA A 171 -0.99 8.09 -5.31
C ALA A 171 -1.94 9.24 -5.65
N VAL A 172 -2.82 9.64 -4.71
CA VAL A 172 -3.76 10.76 -4.91
C VAL A 172 -3.02 12.08 -5.12
N LEU A 173 -2.07 12.39 -4.25
CA LEU A 173 -1.30 13.65 -4.32
C LEU A 173 -0.38 13.67 -5.55
N GLY A 174 0.24 12.54 -5.87
CA GLY A 174 1.09 12.38 -7.06
C GLY A 174 0.38 12.72 -8.36
N MET A 175 -0.83 12.17 -8.54
CA MET A 175 -1.65 12.46 -9.72
C MET A 175 -2.05 13.94 -9.85
N LYS A 176 -1.96 14.72 -8.77
CA LYS A 176 -2.24 16.17 -8.77
C LYS A 176 -1.00 17.02 -9.03
N THR A 177 0.19 16.49 -8.77
CA THR A 177 1.43 17.18 -9.08
C THR A 177 1.77 17.04 -10.56
N VAL A 178 2.10 18.16 -11.23
CA VAL A 178 2.35 18.18 -12.69
C VAL A 178 3.40 17.14 -13.10
N LEU A 179 4.49 17.03 -12.33
CA LEU A 179 5.60 16.12 -12.60
C LEU A 179 5.22 14.63 -12.59
N PHE A 180 4.21 14.24 -11.81
CA PHE A 180 3.79 12.84 -11.62
C PHE A 180 2.36 12.56 -12.09
N SER A 181 1.75 13.52 -12.80
CA SER A 181 0.39 13.41 -13.34
C SER A 181 0.25 12.35 -14.44
N SER A 182 1.36 12.00 -15.10
CA SER A 182 1.39 10.91 -16.08
C SER A 182 1.26 9.54 -15.41
N PRO A 183 0.46 8.60 -15.96
CA PRO A 183 0.33 7.24 -15.44
C PRO A 183 1.68 6.51 -15.32
N TYR A 184 2.65 6.85 -16.16
CA TYR A 184 3.99 6.26 -16.18
C TYR A 184 4.97 6.93 -15.21
N ALA A 185 4.68 8.18 -14.80
CA ALA A 185 5.52 8.93 -13.87
C ALA A 185 5.14 8.68 -12.40
N LEU A 186 3.89 8.29 -12.12
CA LEU A 186 3.43 8.06 -10.75
C LEU A 186 4.28 7.02 -9.99
N GLY A 187 4.76 5.99 -10.69
CA GLY A 187 5.62 4.95 -10.13
C GLY A 187 6.93 5.46 -9.52
N VAL A 188 7.37 6.68 -9.87
CA VAL A 188 8.60 7.32 -9.37
C VAL A 188 8.49 7.64 -7.89
N ILE A 189 7.29 7.95 -7.39
CA ILE A 189 7.09 8.36 -5.99
C ILE A 189 6.33 7.34 -5.15
N LEU A 190 5.70 6.33 -5.76
CA LEU A 190 4.92 5.33 -5.02
C LEU A 190 5.82 4.56 -4.04
N PRO A 191 5.51 4.53 -2.73
CA PRO A 191 6.34 3.88 -1.70
C PRO A 191 6.11 2.37 -1.61
N VAL A 192 5.64 1.73 -2.69
CA VAL A 192 5.09 0.38 -2.68
C VAL A 192 6.16 -0.69 -2.47
N ALA A 193 7.37 -0.50 -3.01
CA ALA A 193 8.50 -1.41 -2.79
C ALA A 193 8.98 -1.34 -1.33
N PHE A 194 9.10 -0.12 -0.78
CA PHE A 194 9.48 0.11 0.62
C PHE A 194 8.51 -0.57 1.59
N CYS A 195 7.20 -0.31 1.44
CA CYS A 195 6.18 -0.93 2.29
C CYS A 195 6.18 -2.45 2.15
N SER A 196 6.33 -2.97 0.93
CA SER A 196 6.35 -4.43 0.68
C SER A 196 7.57 -5.12 1.30
N PHE A 197 8.75 -4.49 1.25
CA PHE A 197 9.94 -5.00 1.94
C PHE A 197 9.70 -5.10 3.45
N LEU A 198 9.18 -4.05 4.07
CA LEU A 198 8.90 -4.05 5.51
C LEU A 198 7.83 -5.09 5.89
N MET A 199 6.74 -5.19 5.14
CA MET A 199 5.72 -6.22 5.39
C MET A 199 6.30 -7.63 5.32
N ALA A 200 7.13 -7.91 4.30
CA ALA A 200 7.71 -9.23 4.12
C ALA A 200 8.71 -9.60 5.22
N ILE A 201 9.56 -8.65 5.64
CA ILE A 201 10.58 -8.89 6.67
C ILE A 201 9.97 -8.95 8.08
N LEU A 202 8.96 -8.12 8.37
CA LEU A 202 8.38 -7.99 9.71
C LEU A 202 7.30 -9.03 9.99
N PHE A 203 6.48 -9.39 9.00
CA PHE A 203 5.30 -10.24 9.24
C PHE A 203 5.28 -11.51 8.40
N GLY A 204 5.98 -11.51 7.26
CA GLY A 204 6.20 -12.68 6.43
C GLY A 204 5.71 -12.51 5.00
N GLN A 205 5.94 -13.55 4.20
CA GLN A 205 5.71 -13.51 2.75
C GLN A 205 4.23 -13.32 2.39
N LEU A 206 3.33 -14.06 3.06
CA LEU A 206 1.90 -14.02 2.75
C LEU A 206 1.30 -12.65 3.03
N ASP A 207 1.66 -12.05 4.16
CA ASP A 207 1.26 -10.70 4.55
C ASP A 207 1.67 -9.66 3.50
N ALA A 208 2.89 -9.75 2.98
CA ALA A 208 3.38 -8.88 1.91
C ALA A 208 2.65 -9.08 0.58
N LEU A 209 2.28 -10.32 0.24
CA LEU A 209 1.49 -10.63 -0.96
C LEU A 209 0.07 -10.06 -0.85
N TYR A 210 -0.55 -10.14 0.33
CA TYR A 210 -1.89 -9.55 0.55
C TYR A 210 -1.84 -8.03 0.57
N PHE A 211 -0.81 -7.44 1.18
CA PHE A 211 -0.54 -6.01 1.04
C PHE A 211 -0.37 -5.60 -0.43
N ALA A 212 0.38 -6.37 -1.23
CA ALA A 212 0.58 -6.08 -2.65
C ALA A 212 -0.75 -6.00 -3.42
N LEU A 213 -1.67 -6.94 -3.17
CA LEU A 213 -3.00 -6.92 -3.78
C LEU A 213 -3.82 -5.73 -3.29
N HIS A 214 -3.86 -5.50 -1.97
CA HIS A 214 -4.61 -4.41 -1.37
C HIS A 214 -4.13 -3.04 -1.88
N ALA A 215 -2.83 -2.79 -1.83
CA ALA A 215 -2.19 -1.57 -2.31
C ALA A 215 -2.41 -1.35 -3.82
N ALA A 216 -2.30 -2.40 -4.65
CA ALA A 216 -2.56 -2.27 -6.09
C ALA A 216 -3.98 -1.81 -6.37
N PHE A 217 -4.99 -2.47 -5.79
CA PHE A 217 -6.39 -2.05 -5.95
C PHE A 217 -6.68 -0.68 -5.33
N GLY A 218 -5.97 -0.30 -4.26
CA GLY A 218 -6.00 1.06 -3.71
C GLY A 218 -5.47 2.10 -4.70
N VAL A 219 -4.30 1.84 -5.30
CA VAL A 219 -3.70 2.72 -6.33
C VAL A 219 -4.57 2.81 -7.58
N LEU A 220 -5.26 1.72 -7.97
CA LEU A 220 -6.23 1.77 -9.07
C LEU A 220 -7.31 2.81 -8.80
N ASN A 221 -7.90 2.83 -7.61
CA ASN A 221 -8.90 3.82 -7.24
C ASN A 221 -8.30 5.24 -7.10
N ALA A 222 -7.17 5.37 -6.41
CA ALA A 222 -6.48 6.65 -6.20
C ALA A 222 -6.07 7.33 -7.51
N SER A 223 -5.64 6.55 -8.50
CA SER A 223 -5.23 7.04 -9.83
C SER A 223 -6.40 7.33 -10.77
N GLY A 224 -7.65 7.10 -10.35
CA GLY A 224 -8.82 7.28 -11.22
C GLY A 224 -9.00 6.15 -12.23
N TYR A 225 -8.73 4.92 -11.81
CA TYR A 225 -8.89 3.68 -12.57
C TYR A 225 -7.92 3.53 -13.74
N LEU A 226 -6.71 4.08 -13.61
CA LEU A 226 -5.64 3.91 -14.58
C LEU A 226 -4.97 2.53 -14.42
N LEU A 227 -4.87 1.80 -15.52
CA LEU A 227 -4.37 0.43 -15.52
C LEU A 227 -2.86 0.34 -15.28
N VAL A 228 -2.08 1.29 -15.81
CA VAL A 228 -0.60 1.27 -15.70
C VAL A 228 -0.12 1.39 -14.25
N PRO A 229 -0.56 2.38 -13.45
CA PRO A 229 -0.20 2.46 -12.03
C PRO A 229 -0.62 1.23 -11.21
N PHE A 230 -1.77 0.63 -11.53
CA PHE A 230 -2.24 -0.60 -10.90
C PHE A 230 -1.30 -1.77 -11.17
N LEU A 231 -1.02 -2.06 -12.44
CA LEU A 231 -0.14 -3.17 -12.85
C LEU A 231 1.29 -2.95 -12.34
N TYR A 232 1.79 -1.72 -12.42
CA TYR A 232 3.08 -1.34 -11.87
C TYR A 232 3.15 -1.61 -10.37
N THR A 233 2.18 -1.11 -9.59
CA THR A 233 2.13 -1.34 -8.14
C THR A 233 2.10 -2.83 -7.79
N LEU A 234 1.30 -3.61 -8.52
CA LEU A 234 1.20 -5.05 -8.30
C LEU A 234 2.53 -5.76 -8.58
N CYS A 235 3.14 -5.55 -9.75
CA CYS A 235 4.40 -6.20 -10.12
C CYS A 235 5.54 -5.85 -9.17
N ILE A 236 5.65 -4.58 -8.77
CA ILE A 236 6.71 -4.08 -7.89
C ILE A 236 6.56 -4.60 -6.46
N SER A 237 5.32 -4.66 -5.96
CA SER A 237 5.07 -5.17 -4.61
C SER A 237 5.32 -6.68 -4.53
N LEU A 238 4.88 -7.43 -5.55
CA LEU A 238 5.15 -8.86 -5.65
C LEU A 238 6.65 -9.18 -5.81
N SER A 239 7.38 -8.42 -6.65
CA SER A 239 8.82 -8.60 -6.80
C SER A 239 9.55 -8.27 -5.51
N ALA A 240 9.20 -7.15 -4.85
CA ALA A 240 9.78 -6.73 -3.59
C ALA A 240 9.62 -7.81 -2.51
N ALA A 241 8.38 -8.30 -2.32
CA ALA A 241 8.10 -9.39 -1.40
C ALA A 241 8.94 -10.63 -1.73
N ARG A 242 9.05 -11.01 -3.01
CA ARG A 242 9.76 -12.24 -3.40
C ARG A 242 11.27 -12.15 -3.25
N ILE A 243 11.86 -10.99 -3.49
CA ILE A 243 13.33 -10.79 -3.41
C ILE A 243 13.78 -10.92 -1.95
N VAL A 244 13.05 -10.31 -1.01
CA VAL A 244 13.47 -10.31 0.41
C VAL A 244 13.17 -11.60 1.16
N HIS A 245 12.39 -12.51 0.56
CA HIS A 245 12.01 -13.78 1.19
C HIS A 245 13.18 -14.62 1.71
N LYS A 246 14.35 -14.54 1.06
CA LYS A 246 15.55 -15.33 1.39
C LYS A 246 16.71 -14.49 1.93
N ILE A 247 16.41 -13.29 2.44
CA ILE A 247 17.45 -12.43 3.01
C ILE A 247 17.83 -12.95 4.39
N GLU A 248 19.14 -13.03 4.62
CA GLU A 248 19.72 -13.43 5.89
C GLU A 248 20.49 -12.26 6.50
N ARG A 249 21.29 -11.53 5.72
CA ARG A 249 22.15 -10.45 6.20
C ARG A 249 21.61 -9.09 5.79
N ARG A 250 21.87 -8.06 6.61
CA ARG A 250 21.43 -6.69 6.31
C ARG A 250 21.97 -6.19 4.97
N ILE A 251 23.18 -6.60 4.59
CA ILE A 251 23.78 -6.27 3.30
C ILE A 251 23.00 -6.84 2.10
N ASP A 252 22.28 -7.96 2.28
CA ASP A 252 21.48 -8.55 1.22
C ASP A 252 20.29 -7.63 0.83
N ILE A 253 19.84 -6.75 1.73
CA ILE A 253 18.81 -5.72 1.42
C ILE A 253 19.34 -4.71 0.40
N VAL A 254 20.64 -4.37 0.43
CA VAL A 254 21.25 -3.46 -0.55
C VAL A 254 21.25 -4.10 -1.94
N PHE A 255 21.61 -5.38 -2.03
CA PHE A 255 21.56 -6.10 -3.32
C PHE A 255 20.12 -6.31 -3.80
N ALA A 256 19.20 -6.60 -2.87
CA ALA A 256 17.77 -6.69 -3.16
C ALA A 256 17.22 -5.37 -3.73
N SER A 257 17.66 -4.22 -3.20
CA SER A 257 17.19 -2.91 -3.66
C SER A 257 17.76 -2.52 -5.02
N LEU A 258 19.01 -2.88 -5.33
CA LEU A 258 19.58 -2.74 -6.67
C LEU A 258 18.78 -3.57 -7.70
N LEU A 259 18.51 -4.84 -7.39
CA LEU A 259 17.68 -5.70 -8.24
C LEU A 259 16.27 -5.13 -8.40
N GLN A 260 15.68 -4.63 -7.31
CA GLN A 260 14.37 -3.99 -7.35
C GLN A 260 14.36 -2.75 -8.24
N GLY A 261 15.40 -1.91 -8.20
CA GLY A 261 15.55 -0.77 -9.10
C GLY A 261 15.59 -1.19 -10.59
N VAL A 262 16.33 -2.25 -10.91
CA VAL A 262 16.35 -2.81 -12.27
C VAL A 262 14.98 -3.32 -12.69
N LEU A 263 14.30 -4.09 -11.83
CA LEU A 263 12.95 -4.59 -12.12
C LEU A 263 11.94 -3.46 -12.27
N SER A 264 12.03 -2.39 -11.48
CA SER A 264 11.22 -1.18 -11.65
C SER A 264 11.32 -0.58 -13.04
N ALA A 265 12.54 -0.41 -13.54
CA ALA A 265 12.78 0.09 -14.89
C ALA A 265 12.27 -0.88 -15.97
N VAL A 266 12.49 -2.18 -15.79
CA VAL A 266 12.04 -3.22 -16.73
C VAL A 266 10.51 -3.25 -16.81
N PHE A 267 9.80 -3.31 -15.68
CA PHE A 267 8.34 -3.34 -15.68
C PHE A 267 7.75 -2.07 -16.30
N LEU A 268 8.28 -0.89 -15.97
CA LEU A 268 7.80 0.35 -16.57
C LEU A 268 8.05 0.37 -18.08
N THR A 269 9.22 -0.09 -18.54
CA THR A 269 9.55 -0.21 -19.98
C THR A 269 8.56 -1.13 -20.68
N VAL A 270 8.31 -2.31 -20.12
CA VAL A 270 7.35 -3.28 -20.67
C VAL A 270 5.95 -2.67 -20.77
N PHE A 271 5.48 -1.95 -19.75
CA PHE A 271 4.17 -1.28 -19.83
C PHE A 271 4.14 -0.17 -20.88
N LYS A 272 5.20 0.63 -21.04
CA LYS A 272 5.27 1.62 -22.13
C LYS A 272 5.18 0.96 -23.50
N ILE A 273 5.79 -0.22 -23.70
CA ILE A 273 5.68 -0.99 -24.95
C ILE A 273 4.25 -1.52 -25.14
N ILE A 274 3.69 -2.20 -24.14
CA ILE A 274 2.35 -2.83 -24.22
C ILE A 274 1.26 -1.80 -24.54
N PHE A 275 1.33 -0.63 -23.90
CA PHE A 275 0.34 0.43 -24.04
C PHE A 275 0.72 1.50 -25.08
N ASN A 276 1.74 1.23 -25.90
CA ASN A 276 2.19 2.07 -27.02
C ASN A 276 2.46 3.54 -26.64
N ASP A 277 3.19 3.76 -25.55
CA ASP A 277 3.58 5.09 -25.07
C ASP A 277 4.96 5.52 -25.59
N SER A 278 5.17 6.82 -25.77
CA SER A 278 6.42 7.35 -26.30
C SER A 278 7.59 7.24 -25.31
N PHE A 279 8.77 6.89 -25.83
CA PHE A 279 10.01 6.90 -25.06
C PHE A 279 10.69 8.26 -24.99
N ALA A 280 10.29 9.23 -25.82
CA ALA A 280 10.95 10.53 -25.92
C ALA A 280 10.99 11.31 -24.59
N GLU A 281 9.94 11.16 -23.76
CA GLU A 281 9.84 11.77 -22.43
C GLU A 281 9.96 10.72 -21.30
N GLY A 282 10.27 9.47 -21.64
CA GLY A 282 10.25 8.33 -20.70
C GLY A 282 11.51 8.16 -19.86
N MET A 283 12.65 8.74 -20.27
CA MET A 283 13.95 8.45 -19.64
C MET A 283 14.03 8.94 -18.19
N LEU A 284 13.46 10.11 -17.88
CA LEU A 284 13.41 10.62 -16.51
C LEU A 284 12.53 9.75 -15.61
N SER A 285 11.38 9.29 -16.13
CA SER A 285 10.50 8.38 -15.39
C SER A 285 11.17 7.02 -15.14
N LEU A 286 11.89 6.48 -16.12
CA LEU A 286 12.66 5.24 -16.00
C LEU A 286 13.78 5.35 -14.95
N ALA A 287 14.56 6.42 -15.00
CA ALA A 287 15.58 6.68 -13.99
C ALA A 287 14.96 6.88 -12.60
N GLY A 288 13.85 7.60 -12.52
CA GLY A 288 13.12 7.85 -11.29
C GLY A 288 12.58 6.57 -10.64
N VAL A 289 11.97 5.66 -11.41
CA VAL A 289 11.48 4.39 -10.86
C VAL A 289 12.60 3.45 -10.43
N ALA A 290 13.72 3.44 -11.16
CA ALA A 290 14.90 2.67 -10.79
C ALA A 290 15.49 3.19 -9.48
N PHE A 291 15.64 4.51 -9.38
CA PHE A 291 16.10 5.16 -8.16
C PHE A 291 15.16 4.92 -6.98
N ASN A 292 13.84 5.01 -7.19
CA ASN A 292 12.84 4.71 -6.15
C ASN A 292 12.94 3.26 -5.65
N GLY A 293 13.14 2.29 -6.56
CA GLY A 293 13.34 0.87 -6.19
C GLY A 293 14.58 0.68 -5.32
N PHE A 294 15.69 1.34 -5.66
CA PHE A 294 16.92 1.32 -4.87
C PHE A 294 16.76 2.03 -3.52
N LEU A 295 16.21 3.25 -3.54
CA LEU A 295 15.96 4.06 -2.35
C LEU A 295 15.03 3.36 -1.36
N SER A 296 14.05 2.61 -1.85
CA SER A 296 13.13 1.82 -1.02
C SER A 296 13.85 0.84 -0.10
N GLY A 297 14.96 0.22 -0.54
CA GLY A 297 15.74 -0.67 0.32
C GLY A 297 16.60 0.08 1.35
N ILE A 298 17.13 1.25 0.99
CA ILE A 298 17.84 2.13 1.94
C ILE A 298 16.88 2.58 3.05
N LEU A 299 15.69 3.04 2.67
CA LEU A 299 14.64 3.40 3.61
C LEU A 299 14.23 2.20 4.46
N CYS A 300 14.08 1.02 3.86
CA CYS A 300 13.79 -0.21 4.60
C CYS A 300 14.86 -0.45 5.69
N LEU A 301 16.15 -0.35 5.36
CA LEU A 301 17.22 -0.50 6.34
C LEU A 301 17.14 0.51 7.48
N GLY A 302 16.82 1.78 7.18
CA GLY A 302 16.69 2.84 8.19
C GLY A 302 15.49 2.66 9.13
N PHE A 303 14.36 2.18 8.61
CA PHE A 303 13.11 2.03 9.37
C PHE A 303 12.93 0.66 10.02
N LEU A 304 13.66 -0.36 9.55
CA LEU A 304 13.52 -1.73 10.03
C LEU A 304 13.79 -1.85 11.53
N THR A 305 14.93 -1.36 12.03
CA THR A 305 15.30 -1.50 13.45
C THR A 305 14.31 -0.81 14.40
N PRO A 306 13.89 0.46 14.17
CA PRO A 306 12.84 1.08 14.98
C PRO A 306 11.51 0.31 14.96
N LEU A 307 11.09 -0.18 13.79
CA LEU A 307 9.85 -0.93 13.65
C LEU A 307 9.93 -2.30 14.34
N GLU A 308 11.06 -3.01 14.25
CA GLU A 308 11.29 -4.26 14.98
C GLU A 308 11.13 -4.06 16.48
N TYR A 309 11.67 -2.96 17.03
CA TYR A 309 11.57 -2.63 18.44
C TYR A 309 10.13 -2.33 18.87
N VAL A 310 9.43 -1.44 18.15
CA VAL A 310 8.04 -1.05 18.48
C VAL A 310 7.07 -2.21 18.30
N LEU A 311 7.24 -2.99 17.23
CA LEU A 311 6.37 -4.11 16.91
C LEU A 311 6.71 -5.35 17.75
N ASN A 312 7.91 -5.43 18.31
CA ASN A 312 8.46 -6.64 18.94
C ASN A 312 8.32 -7.86 18.03
N SER A 313 8.67 -7.67 16.74
CA SER A 313 8.55 -8.75 15.76
C SER A 313 9.78 -9.67 15.79
N ALA A 314 9.54 -10.97 15.59
CA ALA A 314 10.57 -11.98 15.40
C ALA A 314 11.09 -11.98 13.95
N SER A 315 11.56 -10.83 13.47
CA SER A 315 12.18 -10.72 12.14
C SER A 315 13.46 -11.55 12.06
N VAL A 316 13.91 -11.85 10.84
CA VAL A 316 15.17 -12.58 10.61
C VAL A 316 16.36 -11.89 11.30
N PHE A 317 16.45 -10.57 11.25
CA PHE A 317 17.55 -9.83 11.86
C PHE A 317 17.50 -9.86 13.38
N ARG A 318 16.31 -9.70 13.96
CA ARG A 318 16.13 -9.80 15.42
C ARG A 318 16.48 -11.20 15.92
N LEU A 319 16.09 -12.23 15.19
CA LEU A 319 16.45 -13.61 15.50
C LEU A 319 17.95 -13.87 15.33
N MET A 320 18.60 -13.26 14.33
CA MET A 320 20.06 -13.34 14.20
C MET A 320 20.77 -12.67 15.38
N ASP A 321 20.34 -11.49 15.80
CA ASP A 321 20.90 -10.80 16.97
C ASP A 321 20.72 -11.63 18.25
N LEU A 322 19.56 -12.29 18.40
CA LEU A 322 19.28 -13.20 19.52
C LEU A 322 20.05 -14.54 19.42
N SER A 323 20.53 -14.90 18.23
CA SER A 323 21.33 -16.11 18.04
C SER A 323 22.79 -15.95 18.45
N ASP A 324 23.24 -14.72 18.74
CA ASP A 324 24.57 -14.47 19.29
C ASP A 324 24.65 -14.95 20.76
N LEU A 325 25.43 -16.01 20.97
CA LEU A 325 25.68 -16.58 22.30
C LEU A 325 26.44 -15.61 23.22
N ASN A 326 26.99 -14.53 22.69
CA ASN A 326 27.61 -13.48 23.49
C ASN A 326 26.61 -12.56 24.20
N ASN A 327 25.31 -12.70 23.92
CA ASN A 327 24.26 -11.95 24.58
C ASN A 327 24.37 -12.06 26.12
N PRO A 328 24.23 -10.95 26.88
CA PRO A 328 24.31 -10.97 28.35
C PRO A 328 23.47 -12.05 29.02
N ILE A 329 22.28 -12.34 28.48
CA ILE A 329 21.38 -13.38 29.01
C ILE A 329 21.98 -14.77 28.83
N MET A 330 22.55 -15.07 27.65
CA MET A 330 23.17 -16.37 27.38
C MET A 330 24.42 -16.58 28.23
N LYS A 331 25.25 -15.54 28.40
CA LYS A 331 26.38 -15.55 29.34
C LYS A 331 25.95 -15.77 30.78
N LYS A 332 24.86 -15.12 31.21
CA LYS A 332 24.29 -15.30 32.54
C LYS A 332 23.84 -16.75 32.74
N MET A 333 23.08 -17.30 31.80
CA MET A 333 22.60 -18.69 31.87
C MET A 333 23.75 -19.69 31.96
N LEU A 334 24.83 -19.48 31.19
CA LEU A 334 26.02 -20.32 31.26
C LEU A 334 26.65 -20.35 32.67
N VAL A 335 26.66 -19.21 33.37
CA VAL A 335 27.26 -19.09 34.72
C VAL A 335 26.30 -19.58 35.81
N THR A 336 25.01 -19.21 35.75
CA THR A 336 24.05 -19.50 36.81
C THR A 336 23.41 -20.86 36.69
N ALA A 337 23.24 -21.38 35.47
CA ALA A 337 22.54 -22.63 35.18
C ALA A 337 23.19 -23.37 34.00
N SER A 338 24.44 -23.80 34.17
CA SER A 338 25.26 -24.41 33.10
C SER A 338 24.64 -25.68 32.50
N GLY A 339 23.92 -26.48 33.31
CA GLY A 339 23.15 -27.64 32.85
C GLY A 339 22.04 -27.25 31.87
N THR A 340 21.23 -26.24 32.22
CA THR A 340 20.20 -25.67 31.35
C THR A 340 20.80 -25.10 30.08
N TYR A 341 21.94 -24.40 30.16
CA TYR A 341 22.64 -23.89 28.99
C TYR A 341 23.00 -25.02 28.01
N ASN A 342 23.67 -26.08 28.48
CA ASN A 342 24.07 -27.21 27.64
C ASN A 342 22.86 -27.95 27.05
N HIS A 343 21.80 -28.12 27.85
CA HIS A 343 20.53 -28.68 27.38
C HIS A 343 19.93 -27.84 26.23
N SER A 344 19.78 -26.53 26.43
CA SER A 344 19.25 -25.61 25.43
C SER A 344 20.07 -25.60 24.14
N MET A 345 21.41 -25.69 24.23
CA MET A 345 22.27 -25.80 23.03
C MET A 345 22.03 -27.10 22.25
N MET A 346 21.92 -28.23 22.94
CA MET A 346 21.64 -29.52 22.31
C MET A 346 20.25 -29.53 21.66
N VAL A 347 19.22 -29.06 22.38
CA VAL A 347 17.84 -28.98 21.86
C VAL A 347 17.78 -28.05 20.65
N ALA A 348 18.41 -26.88 20.71
CA ALA A 348 18.45 -25.94 19.59
C ALA A 348 19.10 -26.55 18.34
N SER A 349 20.20 -27.29 18.50
CA SER A 349 20.88 -27.97 17.39
C SER A 349 20.02 -29.05 16.74
N LEU A 350 19.39 -29.91 17.55
CA LEU A 350 18.47 -30.95 17.05
C LEU A 350 17.24 -30.35 16.37
N ALA A 351 16.64 -29.33 16.98
CA ALA A 351 15.47 -28.65 16.43
C ALA A 351 15.81 -27.92 15.12
N GLU A 352 16.97 -27.25 15.04
CA GLU A 352 17.44 -26.62 13.81
C GLU A 352 17.60 -27.64 12.68
N ALA A 353 18.26 -28.78 12.95
CA ALA A 353 18.48 -29.84 11.98
C ALA A 353 17.15 -30.43 11.48
N ALA A 354 16.22 -30.75 12.39
CA ALA A 354 14.90 -31.27 12.04
C ALA A 354 14.09 -30.26 11.20
N CYS A 355 14.10 -28.97 11.57
CA CYS A 355 13.42 -27.93 10.82
C CYS A 355 14.01 -27.73 9.41
N ARG A 356 15.33 -27.80 9.26
CA ARG A 356 15.99 -27.73 7.93
C ARG A 356 15.51 -28.86 7.02
N GLU A 357 15.40 -30.08 7.54
CA GLU A 357 14.99 -31.26 6.76
C GLU A 357 13.55 -31.15 6.25
N ILE A 358 12.62 -30.66 7.07
CA ILE A 358 11.20 -30.51 6.70
C ILE A 358 10.87 -29.18 6.01
N GLY A 359 11.87 -28.32 5.78
CA GLY A 359 11.69 -26.99 5.19
C GLY A 359 10.97 -25.97 6.09
N ALA A 360 10.97 -26.19 7.41
CA ALA A 360 10.47 -25.23 8.39
C ALA A 360 11.52 -24.14 8.71
N ASN A 361 11.11 -23.09 9.42
CA ASN A 361 12.02 -22.00 9.77
C ASN A 361 13.03 -22.45 10.87
N SER A 362 14.21 -22.86 10.43
CA SER A 362 15.27 -23.37 11.30
C SER A 362 15.87 -22.32 12.23
N LEU A 363 15.88 -21.05 11.82
CA LEU A 363 16.40 -19.95 12.65
C LEU A 363 15.51 -19.71 13.87
N VAL A 364 14.18 -19.71 13.67
CA VAL A 364 13.21 -19.62 14.78
C VAL A 364 13.37 -20.81 15.73
N ALA A 365 13.52 -22.03 15.20
CA ALA A 365 13.71 -23.23 16.01
C ALA A 365 14.98 -23.16 16.87
N ARG A 366 16.11 -22.74 16.27
CA ARG A 366 17.37 -22.56 16.98
C ARG A 366 17.28 -21.54 18.11
N VAL A 367 16.80 -20.33 17.78
CA VAL A 367 16.68 -19.23 18.76
C VAL A 367 15.66 -19.56 19.83
N GLY A 368 14.53 -20.16 19.45
CA GLY A 368 13.54 -20.68 20.39
C GLY A 368 14.17 -21.68 21.37
N GLY A 369 14.97 -22.63 20.87
CA GLY A 369 15.71 -23.58 21.71
C GLY A 369 16.66 -22.92 22.71
N TYR A 370 17.37 -21.85 22.32
CA TYR A 370 18.27 -21.11 23.21
C TYR A 370 17.55 -20.55 24.45
N PHE A 371 16.33 -20.05 24.27
CA PHE A 371 15.61 -19.31 25.30
C PHE A 371 14.42 -20.06 25.90
N HIS A 372 14.08 -21.27 25.45
CA HIS A 372 12.86 -21.97 25.89
C HIS A 372 12.82 -22.24 27.40
N ASP A 373 13.99 -22.48 28.00
CA ASP A 373 14.16 -22.80 29.43
C ASP A 373 14.80 -21.65 30.22
N ILE A 374 14.81 -20.43 29.67
CA ILE A 374 15.42 -19.24 30.31
C ILE A 374 14.88 -19.00 31.74
N GLY A 375 13.62 -19.36 32.02
CA GLY A 375 13.00 -19.22 33.33
C GLY A 375 13.65 -20.07 34.44
N LYS A 376 14.39 -21.14 34.09
CA LYS A 376 15.10 -21.97 35.08
C LYS A 376 16.29 -21.24 35.72
N MET A 377 16.74 -20.12 35.15
CA MET A 377 17.83 -19.33 35.73
C MET A 377 17.50 -18.77 37.11
N ASP A 378 16.22 -18.55 37.44
CA ASP A 378 15.81 -18.01 38.74
C ASP A 378 15.90 -19.04 39.86
N ASN A 379 15.81 -20.34 39.53
CA ASN A 379 15.94 -21.45 40.48
C ASN A 379 16.74 -22.61 39.86
N PRO A 380 18.08 -22.48 39.70
CA PRO A 380 18.88 -23.44 38.93
C PRO A 380 18.98 -24.85 39.54
N GLU A 381 18.64 -25.00 40.82
CA GLU A 381 18.72 -26.26 41.58
C GLU A 381 17.49 -27.17 41.39
N TYR A 382 16.42 -26.65 40.79
CA TYR A 382 15.21 -27.39 40.41
C TYR A 382 15.25 -27.77 38.93
#